data_AF-A0A1F8SW66-F1
#
_entry.id   AF-A0A1F8SW66-F1
#
_cell.length_a   1.000
_cell.length_b   1.000
_cell.length_c   1.000
_cell.angle_alpha   90.00
_cell.angle_beta   90.00
_cell.angle_gamma   90.00
#
_symmetry.space_group_name_H-M   'P 1'
#
loop_
_entity.id
_entity.type
_entity.pdbx_description
1 polymer ?
#
loop_
_entity_poly.entity_id
_entity_poly.type
_entity_poly.pdbx_seq_one_letter_code
_entity_poly.pdbx_strand_id
1 'polypeptide(L)'
;MEKFAKPGDFCPNEACPDYGKLQSGQQQNLKKFGKTRKGVQRFRCQTCGRTFTETTGTIFFRKRTPEHEILETLALLAEGSRISSLTRARGFKEDTILAWLRQAAQHAEALDEALMKDFKIKRGQLDALWAYVQNKGEKKATQKRK
;
A
#
# COMPACT_ATOMS: atom_id res chain seq x y z
N MET A 1 14.23 -4.57 12.96
CA MET A 1 13.12 -4.22 12.05
C MET A 1 11.90 -3.97 12.91
N GLU A 2 11.37 -2.76 12.86
CA GLU A 2 10.09 -2.46 13.50
C GLU A 2 9.01 -3.36 12.91
N LYS A 3 8.20 -3.98 13.76
CA LYS A 3 7.11 -4.85 13.32
C LYS A 3 5.93 -3.96 12.98
N PHE A 4 5.55 -3.91 11.69
CA PHE A 4 4.30 -3.27 11.29
C PHE A 4 3.11 -3.97 11.93
N ALA A 5 2.13 -3.18 12.34
CA ALA A 5 0.86 -3.67 12.88
C ALA A 5 0.12 -4.49 11.81
N LYS A 6 -0.55 -5.56 12.24
CA LYS A 6 -1.36 -6.42 11.39
C LYS A 6 -2.84 -6.09 11.54
N PRO A 7 -3.67 -6.44 10.54
CA PRO A 7 -5.11 -6.38 10.70
C PRO A 7 -5.58 -7.16 11.93
N GLY A 8 -6.31 -6.48 12.81
CA GLY A 8 -6.75 -7.05 14.09
C GLY A 8 -5.89 -6.67 15.30
N ASP A 9 -4.80 -5.91 15.11
CA ASP A 9 -3.99 -5.40 16.22
C ASP A 9 -4.53 -4.10 16.83
N PHE A 10 -5.29 -3.30 16.07
CA PHE A 10 -5.82 -2.00 16.51
C PHE A 10 -7.19 -1.69 15.93
N CYS A 11 -7.95 -0.82 16.62
CA CYS A 11 -9.24 -0.36 16.12
C CYS A 11 -9.05 0.74 15.06
N PRO A 12 -9.59 0.59 13.83
CA PRO A 12 -9.44 1.59 12.78
C PRO A 12 -10.48 2.73 12.86
N ASN A 13 -11.34 2.76 13.88
CA ASN A 13 -12.37 3.78 14.02
C ASN A 13 -11.82 4.99 14.76
N GLU A 14 -11.60 6.11 14.07
CA GLU A 14 -11.07 7.37 14.66
C GLU A 14 -11.89 7.90 15.84
N ALA A 15 -13.20 7.65 15.84
CA ALA A 15 -14.09 8.04 16.96
C ALA A 15 -14.00 7.10 18.18
N CYS A 16 -13.18 6.05 18.13
CA CYS A 16 -13.01 5.11 19.24
C CYS A 16 -11.99 5.65 20.26
N PRO A 17 -12.25 5.57 21.57
CA PRO A 17 -11.25 5.89 22.59
C PRO A 17 -9.95 5.07 22.48
N ASP A 18 -10.02 3.91 21.83
CA ASP A 18 -8.90 3.02 21.56
C ASP A 18 -8.50 2.98 20.09
N TYR A 19 -8.75 4.06 19.34
CA TYR A 19 -8.27 4.21 17.98
C TYR A 19 -6.74 4.08 17.90
N GLY A 20 -6.24 3.27 16.96
CA GLY A 20 -4.80 3.13 16.68
C GLY A 20 -3.95 2.49 17.79
N LYS A 21 -4.52 2.22 18.97
CA LYS A 21 -3.81 1.55 20.08
C LYS A 21 -3.63 0.07 19.78
N LEU A 22 -2.39 -0.41 19.84
CA LEU A 22 -2.07 -1.83 19.66
C LEU A 22 -2.58 -2.66 20.84
N GLN A 23 -3.06 -3.88 20.56
CA GLN A 23 -3.38 -4.84 21.61
C GLN A 23 -2.13 -5.10 22.46
N SER A 24 -2.25 -4.99 23.78
CA SER A 24 -1.22 -5.43 24.72
C SER A 24 -1.71 -6.66 25.49
N GLY A 25 -0.82 -7.38 26.17
CA GLY A 25 -1.19 -8.55 26.97
C GLY A 25 -2.24 -8.25 28.06
N GLN A 26 -2.40 -6.99 28.44
CA GLN A 26 -3.38 -6.54 29.45
C GLN A 26 -4.65 -5.96 28.84
N GLN A 27 -4.66 -5.58 27.55
CA GLN A 27 -5.78 -4.89 26.91
C GLN A 27 -6.02 -5.43 25.50
N GLN A 28 -6.93 -6.41 25.41
CA GLN A 28 -7.44 -6.93 24.15
C GLN A 28 -8.87 -6.43 23.91
N ASN A 29 -9.01 -5.32 23.21
CA ASN A 29 -10.30 -4.75 22.85
C ASN A 29 -10.82 -5.24 21.49
N LEU A 30 -10.09 -6.10 20.76
CA LEU A 30 -10.53 -6.67 19.50
C LEU A 30 -10.77 -8.18 19.60
N LYS A 31 -11.92 -8.64 19.09
CA LYS A 31 -12.21 -10.07 18.96
C LYS A 31 -12.51 -10.45 17.52
N LYS A 32 -12.13 -11.67 17.13
CA LYS A 32 -12.59 -12.28 15.87
C LYS A 32 -14.12 -12.41 15.91
N PHE A 33 -14.77 -12.01 14.83
CA PHE A 33 -16.23 -11.94 14.71
C PHE A 33 -16.71 -12.62 13.42
N GLY A 34 -16.31 -13.88 13.26
CA GLY A 34 -16.61 -14.67 12.07
C GLY A 34 -15.87 -14.18 10.81
N LYS A 35 -16.34 -14.63 9.65
CA LYS A 35 -15.78 -14.31 8.33
C LYS A 35 -16.88 -13.81 7.41
N THR A 36 -16.51 -13.04 6.39
CA THR A 36 -17.44 -12.70 5.29
C THR A 36 -17.72 -13.95 4.44
N ARG A 37 -18.70 -13.87 3.53
CA ARG A 37 -18.99 -14.94 2.57
C ARG A 37 -17.78 -15.32 1.71
N LYS A 38 -16.84 -14.40 1.51
CA LYS A 38 -15.59 -14.61 0.77
C LYS A 38 -14.43 -15.13 1.64
N GLY A 39 -14.69 -15.48 2.90
CA GLY A 39 -13.66 -15.98 3.82
C GLY A 39 -12.83 -14.90 4.53
N VAL A 40 -13.02 -13.62 4.19
CA VAL A 40 -12.29 -12.49 4.80
C VAL A 40 -12.61 -12.38 6.29
N GLN A 41 -11.61 -12.32 7.16
CA GLN A 41 -11.79 -12.24 8.61
C GLN A 41 -12.48 -10.93 9.02
N ARG A 42 -13.46 -11.03 9.92
CA ARG A 42 -14.10 -9.87 10.58
C ARG A 42 -13.60 -9.74 12.01
N PHE A 43 -13.47 -8.51 12.47
CA PHE A 43 -13.15 -8.16 13.85
C PHE A 43 -14.27 -7.30 14.41
N ARG A 44 -14.46 -7.37 15.73
CA ARG A 44 -15.35 -6.49 16.49
C ARG A 44 -14.57 -5.84 17.61
N CYS A 45 -14.63 -4.52 17.68
CA CYS A 45 -14.11 -3.77 18.81
C CYS A 45 -15.09 -3.86 19.99
N GLN A 46 -14.57 -4.17 21.17
CA GLN A 46 -15.32 -4.25 22.42
C GLN A 46 -15.57 -2.87 23.01
N THR A 47 -14.70 -1.89 22.75
CA THR A 47 -14.84 -0.51 23.23
C THR A 47 -15.93 0.26 22.49
N CYS A 48 -15.87 0.32 21.15
CA CYS A 48 -16.84 1.08 20.35
C CYS A 48 -17.93 0.22 19.69
N GLY A 49 -17.88 -1.10 19.85
CA GLY A 49 -18.86 -2.04 19.29
C GLY A 49 -18.80 -2.25 17.77
N ARG A 50 -18.07 -1.40 17.02
CA ARG A 50 -18.00 -1.46 15.55
C ARG A 50 -17.31 -2.74 15.05
N THR A 51 -17.73 -3.19 13.87
CA THR A 51 -17.12 -4.32 13.17
C THR A 51 -16.38 -3.84 11.92
N PHE A 52 -15.24 -4.44 11.63
CA PHE A 52 -14.43 -4.16 10.44
C PHE A 52 -13.85 -5.46 9.89
N THR A 53 -13.45 -5.47 8.62
CA THR A 53 -12.77 -6.62 7.99
C THR A 53 -11.26 -6.47 8.07
N GLU A 54 -10.52 -7.56 7.90
CA GLU A 54 -9.04 -7.52 7.83
C GLU A 54 -8.52 -6.63 6.69
N THR A 55 -9.31 -6.45 5.63
CA THR A 55 -9.00 -5.55 4.52
C THR A 55 -9.32 -4.08 4.78
N THR A 56 -9.87 -3.73 5.95
CA THR A 56 -10.23 -2.33 6.24
C THR A 56 -8.96 -1.47 6.31
N GLY A 57 -8.95 -0.35 5.60
CA GLY A 57 -7.77 0.52 5.51
C GLY A 57 -6.68 0.02 4.56
N THR A 58 -6.97 -0.95 3.69
CA THR A 58 -6.05 -1.40 2.64
C THR A 58 -6.63 -1.16 1.25
N ILE A 59 -5.80 -1.25 0.21
CA ILE A 59 -6.22 -1.18 -1.21
C ILE A 59 -7.23 -2.29 -1.59
N PHE A 60 -7.34 -3.35 -0.79
CA PHE A 60 -8.25 -4.47 -1.02
C PHE A 60 -9.63 -4.25 -0.40
N PHE A 61 -9.81 -3.16 0.36
CA PHE A 61 -11.09 -2.88 1.00
C PHE A 61 -12.21 -2.70 -0.03
N ARG A 62 -13.31 -3.45 0.18
CA ARG A 62 -14.50 -3.43 -0.69
C ARG A 62 -14.21 -3.74 -2.17
N LYS A 63 -13.10 -4.43 -2.47
CA LYS A 63 -12.82 -4.90 -3.83
C LYS A 63 -13.51 -6.23 -4.10
N ARG A 64 -14.05 -6.36 -5.31
CA ARG A 64 -14.63 -7.62 -5.79
C ARG A 64 -13.57 -8.50 -6.45
N THR A 65 -12.63 -7.86 -7.15
CA THR A 65 -11.47 -8.45 -7.78
C THR A 65 -10.57 -9.13 -6.75
N PRO A 66 -10.05 -10.34 -7.04
CA PRO A 66 -9.05 -11.00 -6.21
C PRO A 66 -7.81 -10.14 -5.96
N GLU A 67 -7.22 -10.26 -4.76
CA GLU A 67 -6.06 -9.44 -4.36
C GLU A 67 -4.86 -9.61 -5.29
N HIS A 68 -4.58 -10.85 -5.71
CA HIS A 68 -3.45 -11.16 -6.59
C HIS A 68 -3.57 -10.46 -7.96
N GLU A 69 -4.76 -10.38 -8.55
CA GLU A 69 -4.96 -9.69 -9.83
C GLU A 69 -4.73 -8.18 -9.72
N ILE A 70 -5.13 -7.58 -8.60
CA ILE A 70 -4.86 -6.15 -8.32
C ILE A 70 -3.34 -5.94 -8.18
N LEU A 71 -2.68 -6.79 -7.38
CA LEU A 71 -1.24 -6.71 -7.15
C LEU A 71 -0.43 -6.89 -8.43
N GLU A 72 -0.74 -7.92 -9.23
CA GLU A 72 -0.08 -8.14 -10.52
C GLU A 72 -0.26 -6.96 -11.47
N THR A 73 -1.47 -6.41 -11.55
CA THR A 73 -1.74 -5.26 -12.43
C THR A 73 -0.93 -4.05 -12.00
N LEU A 74 -0.84 -3.77 -10.69
CA LEU A 74 -0.02 -2.69 -10.15
C LEU A 74 1.48 -2.94 -10.34
N ALA A 75 1.95 -4.17 -10.18
CA ALA A 75 3.34 -4.54 -10.43
C ALA A 75 3.73 -4.32 -11.89
N LEU A 76 2.90 -4.75 -12.83
CA LEU A 76 3.13 -4.53 -14.27
C LEU A 76 3.15 -3.04 -14.64
N LEU A 77 2.32 -2.21 -13.99
CA LEU A 77 2.39 -0.76 -14.13
C LEU A 77 3.73 -0.21 -13.63
N ALA A 78 4.21 -0.68 -12.48
CA ALA A 78 5.50 -0.27 -11.92
C ALA A 78 6.69 -0.67 -12.83
N GLU A 79 6.56 -1.77 -13.58
CA GLU A 79 7.52 -2.20 -14.61
C GLU A 79 7.44 -1.39 -15.92
N GLY A 80 6.49 -0.45 -16.03
CA GLY A 80 6.34 0.44 -17.19
C GLY A 80 5.34 -0.03 -18.24
N SER A 81 4.50 -1.03 -17.93
CA SER A 81 3.41 -1.43 -18.83
C SER A 81 2.40 -0.31 -19.02
N ARG A 82 1.92 -0.13 -20.26
CA ARG A 82 0.87 0.85 -20.57
C ARG A 82 -0.50 0.35 -20.08
N ILE A 83 -1.32 1.25 -19.54
CA ILE A 83 -2.69 0.93 -19.06
C ILE A 83 -3.56 0.31 -20.15
N SER A 84 -3.45 0.81 -21.39
CA SER A 84 -4.17 0.26 -22.54
C SER A 84 -3.73 -1.17 -22.91
N SER A 85 -2.50 -1.56 -22.62
CA SER A 85 -2.03 -2.94 -22.76
C SER A 85 -2.61 -3.83 -21.67
N LEU A 86 -2.65 -3.35 -20.42
CA LEU A 86 -3.22 -4.09 -19.29
C LEU A 86 -4.73 -4.28 -19.41
N THR A 87 -5.45 -3.29 -19.92
CA THR A 87 -6.88 -3.39 -20.21
C THR A 87 -7.17 -4.58 -21.13
N ARG A 88 -6.37 -4.74 -22.20
CA ARG A 88 -6.51 -5.85 -23.15
C ARG A 88 -6.04 -7.19 -22.57
N ALA A 89 -4.94 -7.19 -21.82
CA ALA A 89 -4.33 -8.42 -21.29
C ALA A 89 -5.02 -8.98 -20.04
N ARG A 90 -5.65 -8.13 -19.23
CA ARG A 90 -6.30 -8.50 -17.95
C ARG A 90 -7.82 -8.34 -17.98
N GLY A 91 -8.38 -7.63 -18.94
CA GLY A 91 -9.83 -7.45 -19.09
C GLY A 91 -10.46 -6.43 -18.13
N PHE A 92 -9.67 -5.70 -17.34
CA PHE A 92 -10.18 -4.63 -16.49
C PHE A 92 -10.36 -3.33 -17.28
N LYS A 93 -11.39 -2.57 -16.94
CA LYS A 93 -11.58 -1.22 -17.48
C LYS A 93 -10.44 -0.31 -17.04
N GLU A 94 -10.03 0.60 -17.93
CA GLU A 94 -8.99 1.60 -17.65
C GLU A 94 -9.26 2.39 -16.36
N ASP A 95 -10.50 2.86 -16.15
CA ASP A 95 -10.89 3.57 -14.93
C ASP A 95 -10.69 2.74 -13.65
N THR A 96 -10.85 1.42 -13.74
CA THR A 96 -10.66 0.51 -12.61
C THR A 96 -9.18 0.39 -12.27
N ILE A 97 -8.32 0.25 -13.28
CA ILE A 97 -6.86 0.21 -13.14
C ILE A 97 -6.37 1.54 -12.56
N LEU A 98 -6.83 2.67 -13.11
CA LEU A 98 -6.50 4.01 -12.60
C LEU A 98 -6.95 4.21 -11.15
N ALA A 99 -8.13 3.71 -10.77
CA ALA A 99 -8.60 3.78 -9.39
C ALA A 99 -7.71 2.98 -8.43
N TRP A 100 -7.23 1.80 -8.83
CA TRP A 100 -6.26 1.03 -8.03
C TRP A 100 -4.92 1.75 -7.93
N LEU A 101 -4.42 2.31 -9.03
CA LEU A 101 -3.17 3.06 -9.06
C LEU A 101 -3.22 4.26 -8.11
N ARG A 102 -4.30 5.06 -8.15
CA ARG A 102 -4.48 6.20 -7.24
C ARG A 102 -4.51 5.78 -5.77
N GLN A 103 -5.22 4.70 -5.45
CA GLN A 103 -5.25 4.19 -4.07
C GLN A 103 -3.88 3.70 -3.62
N ALA A 104 -3.18 2.94 -4.47
CA ALA A 104 -1.82 2.49 -4.19
C ALA A 104 -0.86 3.67 -4.00
N ALA A 105 -0.95 4.72 -4.83
CA ALA A 105 -0.16 5.94 -4.69
C ALA A 105 -0.40 6.64 -3.34
N GLN A 106 -1.65 6.80 -2.92
CA GLN A 106 -1.98 7.38 -1.60
C GLN A 106 -1.38 6.56 -0.44
N HIS A 107 -1.41 5.24 -0.53
CA HIS A 107 -0.77 4.38 0.46
C HIS A 107 0.76 4.48 0.43
N ALA A 108 1.37 4.60 -0.76
CA ALA A 108 2.80 4.79 -0.91
C ALA A 108 3.25 6.13 -0.30
N GLU A 109 2.50 7.21 -0.54
CA GLU A 109 2.76 8.53 0.07
C GLU A 109 2.71 8.47 1.60
N ALA A 110 1.70 7.81 2.18
CA ALA A 110 1.59 7.67 3.64
C ALA A 110 2.73 6.83 4.23
N LEU A 111 3.19 5.80 3.53
CA LEU A 111 4.34 5.00 3.93
C LEU A 111 5.64 5.80 3.82
N ASP A 112 5.83 6.54 2.73
CA ASP A 112 7.00 7.39 2.53
C ASP A 112 7.06 8.46 3.62
N GLU A 113 5.95 9.13 3.96
CA GLU A 113 5.90 10.11 5.04
C GLU A 113 6.33 9.50 6.38
N ALA A 114 5.81 8.31 6.71
CA ALA A 114 6.14 7.63 7.96
C ALA A 114 7.60 7.15 8.00
N LEU A 115 8.11 6.58 6.90
CA LEU A 115 9.43 5.96 6.85
C LEU A 115 10.55 6.99 6.62
N MET A 116 10.31 8.03 5.82
CA MET A 116 11.32 9.06 5.52
C MET A 116 11.60 9.96 6.72
N LYS A 117 10.65 10.12 7.64
CA LYS A 117 10.82 10.92 8.87
C LYS A 117 12.04 10.48 9.70
N ASP A 118 12.27 9.18 9.81
CA ASP A 118 13.36 8.59 10.61
C ASP A 118 14.51 8.07 9.74
N PHE A 119 14.46 8.31 8.42
CA PHE A 119 15.43 7.79 7.48
C PHE A 119 16.76 8.55 7.56
N LYS A 120 17.82 7.87 8.02
CA LYS A 120 19.17 8.45 8.11
C LYS A 120 19.99 8.10 6.87
N ILE A 121 20.33 9.11 6.08
CA ILE A 121 21.17 8.99 4.89
C ILE A 121 22.61 9.39 5.23
N LYS A 122 23.59 8.59 4.82
CA LYS A 122 25.01 8.99 4.89
C LYS A 122 25.31 9.98 3.78
N ARG A 123 26.15 10.98 4.05
CA ARG A 123 26.60 11.98 3.05
C ARG A 123 27.06 11.34 1.73
N GLY A 124 27.90 10.30 1.79
CA GLY A 124 28.37 9.62 0.58
C GLY A 124 27.27 8.95 -0.27
N GLN A 125 26.15 8.53 0.35
CA GLN A 125 24.99 8.02 -0.40
C GLN A 125 24.23 9.14 -1.10
N LEU A 126 24.10 10.29 -0.44
CA LEU A 126 23.50 11.49 -1.02
C LEU A 126 24.34 12.01 -2.20
N ASP A 127 25.66 12.09 -2.03
CA ASP A 127 26.60 12.53 -3.08
C ASP A 127 26.55 11.58 -4.29
N ALA A 128 26.51 10.26 -4.05
CA ALA A 128 26.39 9.26 -5.12
C ALA A 128 25.04 9.37 -5.86
N LEU A 129 23.94 9.58 -5.12
CA LEU A 129 22.62 9.78 -5.71
C LEU A 129 22.58 11.06 -6.55
N TRP A 130 23.13 12.17 -6.02
CA TRP A 130 23.21 13.44 -6.71
C TRP A 130 24.02 13.33 -8.01
N ALA A 131 25.22 12.74 -7.96
CA ALA A 131 26.05 12.52 -9.13
C ALA A 131 25.31 11.68 -10.20
N TYR A 132 24.60 10.63 -9.80
CA TYR A 132 23.82 9.81 -10.73
C TYR A 132 22.64 10.58 -11.37
N VAL A 133 21.87 11.32 -10.56
CA VAL A 133 20.69 12.06 -11.03
C VAL A 133 21.11 13.24 -11.92
N GLN A 134 22.16 13.97 -11.54
CA GLN A 134 22.71 15.07 -12.33
C GLN A 134 23.24 14.58 -13.69
N ASN A 135 23.94 13.44 -13.72
CA ASN A 135 24.51 12.87 -14.94
C ASN A 135 23.48 12.11 -15.82
N LYS A 136 22.23 11.97 -15.36
CA LYS A 136 21.18 11.26 -16.11
C LYS A 136 20.81 11.98 -17.43
N GLY A 137 20.93 13.31 -17.47
CA GLY A 137 20.77 14.14 -18.67
C GLY A 137 21.99 14.17 -19.58
N GLU A 138 23.16 13.75 -19.10
CA GLU A 138 24.44 13.76 -19.85
C GLU A 138 24.73 12.43 -20.56
N LYS A 139 23.76 11.52 -20.64
CA LYS A 139 23.88 10.33 -21.49
C LYS A 139 23.99 10.77 -22.94
N LYS A 140 25.23 10.97 -23.39
CA LYS A 140 25.61 11.27 -24.77
C LYS A 140 24.86 10.29 -25.67
N ALA A 141 23.97 10.82 -26.52
CA ALA A 141 23.40 10.06 -27.61
C ALA A 141 24.55 9.38 -28.35
N THR A 142 24.48 8.06 -28.52
CA THR A 142 25.46 7.29 -29.29
C THR A 142 25.68 8.00 -30.62
N GLN A 143 26.89 8.50 -30.86
CA GLN A 143 27.21 9.17 -32.12
C GLN A 143 26.88 8.18 -33.25
N LYS A 144 25.89 8.53 -34.09
CA LYS A 144 25.67 7.84 -35.35
C LYS A 144 26.97 7.96 -36.15
N ARG A 145 27.69 6.84 -36.29
CA ARG A 145 28.80 6.72 -37.23
C ARG A 145 28.24 7.04 -38.62
N LYS A 146 28.80 8.07 -39.26
CA LYS A 146 28.60 8.36 -40.68
C LYS A 146 29.26 7.29 -41.53
#